data_AF-A0A3G3GP32-F1
#
_entry.id   AF-A0A3G3GP32-F1
#
_cell.length_a   1.000
_cell.length_b   1.000
_cell.length_c   1.000
_cell.angle_alpha   90.00
_cell.angle_beta   90.00
_cell.angle_gamma   90.00
#
_symmetry.space_group_name_H-M   'P 1'
#
loop_
_entity.id
_entity.type
_entity.pdbx_description
1 polymer ?
#
loop_
_entity_poly.entity_id
_entity_poly.type
_entity_poly.pdbx_seq_one_letter_code
_entity_poly.pdbx_strand_id
1 'polypeptide(L)'
;MRRFGRFVEQAVESSNIPLIVLQAIILVENGQLDPNYINKNTLATGLLQITPNTATDTVFREKRANKLTKEENAILTRFGIDASKYRSIAPKLDANGKQQKWYSSNEGLLITQNQLISPEINISIGAIYISQLIDEFTEDNLVRMDKVILKYNRGINYRVPSLNTSELIDNTTSIEAKNYILKGTGKYGMLETLA
;
A
#
# COMPACT_ATOMS: atom_id res chain seq x y z
N MET A 1 -5.36 10.26 14.97
CA MET A 1 -3.91 10.15 14.64
C MET A 1 -2.96 10.19 15.83
N ARG A 2 -3.16 11.04 16.87
CA ARG A 2 -2.24 11.14 18.03
C ARG A 2 -1.84 9.81 18.69
N ARG A 3 -2.75 8.82 18.75
CA ARG A 3 -2.50 7.47 19.28
C ARG A 3 -1.42 6.68 18.54
N PHE A 4 -1.23 6.95 17.25
CA PHE A 4 -0.31 6.21 16.36
C PHE A 4 0.85 7.10 15.85
N GLY A 5 1.00 8.31 16.39
CA GLY A 5 1.94 9.33 15.90
C GLY A 5 3.36 8.82 15.72
N ARG A 6 3.90 8.13 16.72
CA ARG A 6 5.25 7.54 16.66
C ARG A 6 5.44 6.56 15.49
N PHE A 7 4.43 5.74 15.20
CA PHE A 7 4.50 4.77 14.09
C PHE A 7 4.39 5.47 12.74
N VAL A 8 3.57 6.52 12.67
CA VAL A 8 3.40 7.35 11.47
C VAL A 8 4.69 8.12 11.15
N GLU A 9 5.30 8.75 12.15
CA GLU A 9 6.58 9.46 12.03
C GLU A 9 7.70 8.52 11.58
N GLN A 10 7.85 7.38 12.26
CA GLN A 10 8.83 6.36 11.89
C GLN A 10 8.66 5.88 10.44
N ALA A 11 7.42 5.62 10.01
CA ALA A 11 7.16 5.10 8.68
C ALA A 11 7.35 6.16 7.58
N VAL A 12 7.01 7.42 7.86
CA VAL A 12 7.27 8.56 6.97
C VAL A 12 8.76 8.77 6.75
N GLU A 13 9.54 8.73 7.84
CA GLU A 13 10.99 8.86 7.79
C GLU A 13 11.64 7.69 7.04
N SER A 14 11.27 6.45 7.37
CA SER A 14 11.92 5.27 6.78
C SER A 14 11.60 5.09 5.30
N SER A 15 10.34 5.32 4.91
CA SER A 15 9.89 5.09 3.52
C SER A 15 9.95 6.36 2.66
N ASN A 16 10.42 7.48 3.22
CA ASN A 16 10.60 8.76 2.54
C ASN A 16 9.33 9.25 1.80
N ILE A 17 8.19 9.27 2.50
CA ILE A 17 6.90 9.72 1.95
C ILE A 17 6.37 10.94 2.70
N PRO A 18 5.61 11.85 2.07
CA PRO A 18 5.03 12.99 2.79
C PRO A 18 4.06 12.54 3.88
N LEU A 19 4.16 13.14 5.07
CA LEU A 19 3.28 12.85 6.22
C LEU A 19 1.79 12.95 5.84
N ILE A 20 1.43 13.99 5.10
CA ILE A 20 0.04 14.23 4.70
C ILE A 20 -0.51 13.12 3.80
N VAL A 21 0.33 12.50 2.96
CA VAL A 21 -0.06 11.38 2.09
C VAL A 21 -0.43 10.16 2.92
N LEU A 22 0.45 9.77 3.87
CA LEU A 22 0.19 8.62 4.73
C LEU A 22 -1.06 8.83 5.58
N GLN A 23 -1.21 10.03 6.17
CA GLN A 23 -2.39 10.37 6.99
C GLN A 23 -3.69 10.36 6.18
N ALA A 24 -3.67 10.93 4.96
CA ALA A 24 -4.83 10.92 4.08
C ALA A 24 -5.27 9.49 3.75
N ILE A 25 -4.34 8.61 3.37
CA ILE A 25 -4.66 7.22 3.02
C ILE A 25 -5.20 6.46 4.25
N ILE A 26 -4.62 6.64 5.44
CA ILE A 26 -5.16 6.05 6.68
C ILE A 26 -6.61 6.48 6.91
N LEU A 27 -6.92 7.77 6.75
CA LEU A 27 -8.26 8.30 7.00
C LEU A 27 -9.27 7.85 5.95
N VAL A 28 -8.84 7.69 4.69
CA VAL A 28 -9.71 7.20 3.62
C VAL A 28 -10.00 5.71 3.79
N GLU A 29 -8.99 4.89 4.13
CA GLU A 29 -9.15 3.45 4.35
C GLU A 29 -9.89 3.12 5.66
N ASN A 30 -9.55 3.83 6.73
CA ASN A 30 -10.02 3.52 8.08
C ASN A 30 -10.22 4.80 8.88
N GLY A 31 -11.23 5.58 8.52
CA GLY A 31 -11.59 6.82 9.22
C GLY A 31 -11.98 6.64 10.69
N GLN A 32 -12.33 5.41 11.11
CA GLN A 32 -12.57 5.06 12.51
C GLN A 32 -11.27 4.86 13.31
N LEU A 33 -10.14 4.73 12.61
CA LEU A 33 -8.81 4.48 13.19
C LEU A 33 -8.78 3.23 14.09
N ASP A 34 -9.52 2.19 13.71
CA ASP A 34 -9.54 0.91 14.41
C ASP A 34 -8.49 -0.05 13.82
N PRO A 35 -7.39 -0.35 14.53
CA PRO A 35 -6.34 -1.23 14.03
C PRO A 35 -6.79 -2.69 13.90
N ASN A 36 -7.92 -3.08 14.49
CA ASN A 36 -8.47 -4.43 14.38
C ASN A 36 -9.50 -4.56 13.26
N TYR A 37 -9.77 -3.48 12.51
CA TYR A 37 -10.75 -3.51 11.44
C TYR A 37 -10.31 -4.44 10.31
N ILE A 38 -11.16 -5.42 9.99
CA ILE A 38 -10.96 -6.37 8.90
C ILE A 38 -12.16 -6.27 7.96
N ASN A 39 -11.89 -5.94 6.70
CA ASN A 39 -12.90 -5.99 5.66
C ASN A 39 -13.25 -7.45 5.34
N LYS A 40 -14.49 -7.85 5.59
CA LYS A 40 -14.94 -9.25 5.45
C LYS A 40 -14.92 -9.76 4.00
N ASN A 41 -14.98 -8.86 3.01
CA ASN A 41 -15.05 -9.23 1.60
C ASN A 41 -13.65 -9.39 0.99
N THR A 42 -12.71 -8.54 1.39
CA THR A 42 -11.37 -8.47 0.79
C THR A 42 -10.26 -9.01 1.70
N LEU A 43 -10.54 -9.20 2.98
CA LEU A 43 -9.57 -9.50 4.05
C LEU A 43 -8.52 -8.40 4.25
N ALA A 44 -8.76 -7.20 3.70
CA ALA A 44 -8.00 -6.00 3.99
C ALA A 44 -8.06 -5.71 5.50
N THR A 45 -6.90 -5.44 6.10
CA THR A 45 -6.75 -5.46 7.56
C THR A 45 -6.04 -4.19 8.05
N GLY A 46 -6.45 -3.71 9.21
CA GLY A 46 -5.78 -2.66 9.97
C GLY A 46 -6.05 -1.24 9.48
N LEU A 47 -5.19 -0.30 9.87
CA LEU A 47 -5.35 1.13 9.61
C LEU A 47 -5.26 1.49 8.12
N LEU A 48 -4.43 0.78 7.39
CA LEU A 48 -4.16 0.99 5.96
C LEU A 48 -4.85 -0.03 5.05
N GLN A 49 -5.70 -0.90 5.62
CA GLN A 49 -6.52 -1.86 4.88
C GLN A 49 -5.73 -2.66 3.83
N ILE A 50 -4.62 -3.26 4.27
CA ILE A 50 -3.73 -4.05 3.41
C ILE A 50 -4.07 -5.54 3.57
N THR A 51 -4.02 -6.29 2.47
CA THR A 51 -4.19 -7.75 2.51
C THR A 51 -2.86 -8.46 2.78
N PRO A 52 -2.85 -9.68 3.34
CA PRO A 52 -1.63 -10.49 3.49
C PRO A 52 -0.81 -10.65 2.20
N ASN A 53 -1.50 -10.81 1.06
CA ASN A 53 -0.87 -10.89 -0.26
C ASN A 53 -0.17 -9.58 -0.62
N THR A 54 -0.90 -8.45 -0.57
CA THR A 54 -0.33 -7.12 -0.86
C THR A 54 0.86 -6.82 0.05
N ALA A 55 0.75 -7.14 1.34
CA ALA A 55 1.82 -6.92 2.30
C ALA A 55 3.09 -7.73 1.96
N THR A 56 2.91 -9.01 1.65
CA THR A 56 4.01 -9.90 1.25
C THR A 56 4.67 -9.42 -0.05
N ASP A 57 3.89 -9.09 -1.06
CA ASP A 57 4.39 -8.61 -2.36
C ASP A 57 5.09 -7.25 -2.23
N THR A 58 4.60 -6.36 -1.36
CA THR A 58 5.24 -5.06 -1.08
C THR A 58 6.63 -5.24 -0.49
N VAL A 59 6.79 -6.05 0.57
CA VAL A 59 8.11 -6.30 1.18
C VAL A 59 9.06 -6.98 0.19
N PHE A 60 8.53 -7.91 -0.62
CA PHE A 60 9.30 -8.57 -1.67
C PHE A 60 9.87 -7.57 -2.69
N ARG A 61 9.02 -6.70 -3.22
CA ARG A 61 9.41 -5.70 -4.22
C ARG A 61 10.47 -4.76 -3.65
N GLU A 62 10.28 -4.30 -2.43
CA GLU A 62 11.19 -3.38 -1.75
C GLU A 62 12.57 -4.02 -1.57
N LYS A 63 12.59 -5.28 -1.10
CA LYS A 63 13.84 -6.01 -0.91
C LYS A 63 14.56 -6.26 -2.23
N ARG A 64 13.84 -6.68 -3.27
CA ARG A 64 14.43 -6.98 -4.58
C ARG A 64 14.94 -5.73 -5.30
N ALA A 65 14.28 -4.59 -5.10
CA ALA A 65 14.75 -3.30 -5.59
C ALA A 65 15.98 -2.78 -4.82
N ASN A 66 16.44 -3.49 -3.78
CA ASN A 66 17.48 -3.05 -2.84
C ASN A 66 17.13 -1.70 -2.16
N LYS A 67 15.83 -1.43 -1.97
CA LYS A 67 15.35 -0.21 -1.32
C LYS A 67 14.96 -0.41 0.14
N LEU A 68 14.75 -1.66 0.57
CA LEU A 68 14.38 -1.98 1.96
C LEU A 68 15.46 -1.47 2.92
N THR A 69 15.10 -0.45 3.71
CA THR A 69 16.00 0.22 4.64
C THR A 69 16.35 -0.68 5.84
N LYS A 70 17.37 -0.28 6.60
CA LYS A 70 17.74 -1.02 7.82
C LYS A 70 16.64 -0.92 8.86
N GLU A 71 16.00 0.24 8.94
CA GLU A 71 14.93 0.60 9.85
C GLU A 71 13.67 -0.22 9.55
N GLU A 72 13.24 -0.27 8.28
CA GLU A 72 12.13 -1.12 7.83
C GLU A 72 12.41 -2.59 8.11
N ASN A 73 13.62 -3.07 7.79
CA ASN A 73 13.99 -4.46 8.04
C ASN A 73 14.03 -4.78 9.55
N ALA A 74 14.45 -3.85 10.39
CA ALA A 74 14.43 -3.99 11.84
C ALA A 74 12.99 -4.08 12.37
N ILE A 75 12.07 -3.27 11.85
CA ILE A 75 10.64 -3.35 12.15
C ILE A 75 10.10 -4.74 11.78
N LEU A 76 10.32 -5.20 10.54
CA LEU A 76 9.86 -6.52 10.09
C LEU A 76 10.38 -7.66 10.98
N THR A 77 11.67 -7.63 11.31
CA THR A 77 12.32 -8.66 12.13
C THR A 77 11.72 -8.74 13.55
N ARG A 78 11.34 -7.61 14.16
CA ARG A 78 10.67 -7.59 15.48
C ARG A 78 9.37 -8.39 15.50
N PHE A 79 8.70 -8.53 14.35
CA PHE A 79 7.45 -9.27 14.20
C PHE A 79 7.65 -10.65 13.57
N GLY A 80 8.89 -11.15 13.53
CA GLY A 80 9.23 -12.46 12.97
C GLY A 80 9.15 -12.52 11.45
N ILE A 81 9.13 -11.38 10.77
CA ILE A 81 9.06 -11.28 9.31
C ILE A 81 10.49 -11.22 8.77
N ASP A 82 10.89 -12.30 8.08
CA ASP A 82 12.20 -12.39 7.44
C ASP A 82 12.09 -12.18 5.93
N ALA A 83 12.36 -10.95 5.48
CA ALA A 83 12.34 -10.58 4.07
C ALA A 83 13.35 -11.36 3.21
N SER A 84 14.37 -12.01 3.79
CA SER A 84 15.32 -12.84 3.04
C SER A 84 14.71 -14.16 2.55
N LYS A 85 13.64 -14.63 3.19
CA LYS A 85 12.88 -15.84 2.81
C LYS A 85 12.02 -15.67 1.56
N TYR A 86 12.17 -14.56 0.84
CA TYR A 86 11.42 -14.27 -0.37
C TYR A 86 11.56 -15.36 -1.47
N ARG A 87 12.67 -16.11 -1.48
CA ARG A 87 12.89 -17.21 -2.44
C ARG A 87 12.18 -18.52 -2.09
N SER A 88 11.67 -18.66 -0.87
CA SER A 88 10.92 -19.85 -0.42
C SER A 88 9.40 -19.69 -0.53
N ILE A 89 8.92 -18.56 -1.04
CA ILE A 89 7.50 -18.26 -1.19
C ILE A 89 6.98 -18.90 -2.48
N ALA A 90 5.86 -19.61 -2.39
CA ALA A 90 5.20 -20.19 -3.55
C ALA A 90 4.67 -19.06 -4.47
N PRO A 91 5.13 -19.01 -5.74
CA PRO A 91 4.62 -18.03 -6.69
C PRO A 91 3.17 -18.36 -7.05
N LYS A 92 2.33 -17.34 -7.18
CA LYS A 92 0.99 -17.48 -7.75
C LYS A 92 1.13 -17.95 -9.19
N LEU A 93 0.29 -18.91 -9.59
CA LEU A 93 0.21 -19.33 -10.98
C LEU A 93 -0.81 -18.46 -11.74
N ASP A 94 -0.60 -18.21 -13.03
CA ASP A 94 -1.62 -17.64 -13.91
C ASP A 94 -2.66 -18.69 -14.31
N ALA A 95 -3.66 -18.29 -15.10
CA ALA A 95 -4.71 -19.18 -15.57
C ALA A 95 -4.20 -20.38 -16.39
N ASN A 96 -2.95 -20.32 -16.88
CA ASN A 96 -2.29 -21.36 -17.66
C ASN A 96 -1.30 -22.17 -16.81
N GLY A 97 -1.28 -21.99 -15.49
CA GLY A 97 -0.37 -22.70 -14.58
C GLY A 97 1.06 -22.15 -14.59
N LYS A 98 1.32 -21.00 -15.25
CA LYS A 98 2.66 -20.40 -15.30
C LYS A 98 2.92 -19.58 -14.03
N GLN A 99 4.09 -19.78 -13.44
CA GLN A 99 4.53 -18.98 -12.30
C GLN A 99 4.56 -17.50 -12.65
N GLN A 100 3.83 -16.73 -11.87
CA GLN A 100 3.88 -15.29 -11.95
C GLN A 100 5.03 -14.80 -11.06
N LYS A 101 5.89 -13.94 -11.63
CA LYS A 101 7.16 -13.53 -11.03
C LYS A 101 7.05 -12.76 -9.70
N TRP A 102 5.86 -12.30 -9.33
CA TRP A 102 5.69 -11.15 -8.43
C TRP A 102 4.55 -11.27 -7.44
N TYR A 103 3.98 -12.47 -7.31
CA TYR A 103 2.75 -12.65 -6.53
C TYR A 103 2.90 -13.84 -5.59
N SER A 104 2.68 -13.62 -4.31
CA SER A 104 2.48 -14.70 -3.36
C SER A 104 1.14 -15.40 -3.63
N SER A 105 1.13 -16.73 -3.61
CA SER A 105 -0.13 -17.46 -3.38
C SER A 105 -0.49 -17.38 -1.88
N ASN A 106 -1.74 -17.73 -1.55
CA ASN A 106 -2.16 -17.84 -0.15
C ASN A 106 -1.34 -18.90 0.64
N GLU A 107 -0.63 -19.80 -0.05
CA GLU A 107 0.18 -20.87 0.53
C GLU A 107 1.63 -20.43 0.82
N GLY A 108 2.03 -19.24 0.37
CA GLY A 108 3.40 -18.71 0.49
C GLY A 108 3.50 -17.38 1.22
N LEU A 109 2.49 -16.99 1.99
CA LEU A 109 2.46 -15.69 2.66
C LEU A 109 3.59 -15.55 3.69
N LEU A 110 4.41 -14.53 3.53
CA LEU A 110 5.41 -14.14 4.53
C LEU A 110 4.74 -13.41 5.71
N ILE A 111 3.64 -12.72 5.43
CA ILE A 111 2.95 -11.84 6.36
C ILE A 111 1.52 -12.32 6.50
N THR A 112 1.10 -12.56 7.74
CA THR A 112 -0.22 -13.08 8.10
C THR A 112 -1.18 -11.94 8.44
N GLN A 113 -2.49 -12.23 8.39
CA GLN A 113 -3.51 -11.27 8.82
C GLN A 113 -3.33 -10.83 10.28
N ASN A 114 -2.95 -11.76 11.18
CA ASN A 114 -2.71 -11.46 12.58
C ASN A 114 -1.50 -10.54 12.82
N GLN A 115 -0.52 -10.50 11.90
CA GLN A 115 0.55 -9.50 11.98
C GLN A 115 0.05 -8.13 11.53
N LEU A 116 -0.88 -8.07 10.57
CA LEU A 116 -1.42 -6.82 10.01
C LEU A 116 -2.38 -6.08 10.95
N ILE A 117 -2.88 -6.68 12.02
CA ILE A 117 -3.61 -5.94 13.07
C ILE A 117 -2.68 -5.10 13.97
N SER A 118 -1.37 -5.37 13.95
CA SER A 118 -0.39 -4.53 14.64
C SER A 118 -0.27 -3.18 13.92
N PRO A 119 -0.56 -2.04 14.59
CA PRO A 119 -0.48 -0.72 13.96
C PRO A 119 0.91 -0.43 13.39
N GLU A 120 1.97 -0.83 14.09
CA GLU A 120 3.35 -0.59 13.68
C GLU A 120 3.66 -1.29 12.35
N ILE A 121 3.32 -2.57 12.23
CA ILE A 121 3.52 -3.34 11.00
C ILE A 121 2.62 -2.84 9.89
N ASN A 122 1.35 -2.61 10.19
CA ASN A 122 0.37 -2.18 9.19
C ASN A 122 0.76 -0.83 8.56
N ILE A 123 1.13 0.14 9.41
CA ILE A 123 1.57 1.47 8.97
C ILE A 123 2.88 1.37 8.20
N SER A 124 3.87 0.62 8.70
CA SER A 124 5.18 0.51 8.04
C SER A 124 5.07 -0.12 6.65
N ILE A 125 4.34 -1.23 6.51
CA ILE A 125 4.14 -1.89 5.21
C ILE A 125 3.34 -1.00 4.26
N GLY A 126 2.32 -0.31 4.75
CA GLY A 126 1.57 0.60 3.91
C GLY A 126 2.37 1.81 3.45
N ALA A 127 3.26 2.35 4.30
CA ALA A 127 4.17 3.41 3.90
C ALA A 127 5.15 2.95 2.82
N ILE A 128 5.72 1.74 2.94
CA ILE A 128 6.54 1.12 1.88
C ILE A 128 5.71 1.00 0.59
N TYR A 129 4.47 0.51 0.69
CA TYR A 129 3.62 0.35 -0.49
C TYR A 129 3.34 1.69 -1.16
N ILE A 130 3.01 2.73 -0.39
CA ILE A 130 2.80 4.09 -0.89
C ILE A 130 4.07 4.61 -1.58
N SER A 131 5.24 4.44 -0.97
CA SER A 131 6.52 4.84 -1.54
C SER A 131 6.76 4.21 -2.92
N GLN A 132 6.53 2.90 -3.03
CA GLN A 132 6.61 2.18 -4.31
C GLN A 132 5.64 2.73 -5.37
N LEU A 133 4.43 3.13 -4.97
CA LEU A 133 3.47 3.71 -5.89
C LEU A 133 3.84 5.14 -6.30
N ILE A 134 4.39 5.93 -5.38
CA ILE A 134 4.93 7.26 -5.69
C ILE A 134 6.06 7.13 -6.71
N ASP A 135 6.98 6.20 -6.52
CA ASP A 135 8.04 5.90 -7.49
C ASP A 135 7.49 5.46 -8.85
N GLU A 136 6.46 4.60 -8.87
CA GLU A 136 5.81 4.10 -10.09
C GLU A 136 5.09 5.22 -10.87
N PHE A 137 4.54 6.21 -10.17
CA PHE A 137 3.68 7.26 -10.74
C PHE A 137 4.26 8.67 -10.57
N THR A 138 5.59 8.80 -10.53
CA THR A 138 6.26 10.09 -10.71
C THR A 138 6.50 10.32 -12.20
N GLU A 139 5.80 11.31 -12.77
CA GLU A 139 5.86 11.69 -14.19
C GLU A 139 6.36 13.12 -14.28
N ASP A 140 7.42 13.37 -15.05
CA ASP A 140 8.02 14.71 -15.21
C ASP A 140 8.33 15.43 -13.88
N ASN A 141 8.86 14.67 -12.90
CA ASN A 141 9.13 15.09 -11.51
C ASN A 141 7.88 15.49 -10.69
N LEU A 142 6.69 15.18 -11.17
CA LEU A 142 5.43 15.38 -10.46
C LEU A 142 4.79 14.04 -10.09
N VAL A 143 4.38 13.91 -8.83
CA VAL A 143 3.72 12.69 -8.36
C VAL A 143 2.25 12.72 -8.79
N ARG A 144 1.84 11.74 -9.60
CA ARG A 144 0.45 11.52 -10.00
C ARG A 144 -0.34 10.84 -8.89
N MET A 145 -0.70 11.62 -7.87
CA MET A 145 -1.42 11.13 -6.70
C MET A 145 -2.76 10.48 -7.05
N ASP A 146 -3.43 10.92 -8.09
CA ASP A 146 -4.64 10.26 -8.63
C ASP A 146 -4.38 8.80 -9.02
N LYS A 147 -3.24 8.52 -9.68
CA LYS A 147 -2.81 7.16 -10.04
C LYS A 147 -2.36 6.34 -8.84
N VAL A 148 -1.60 6.96 -7.92
CA VAL A 148 -1.18 6.34 -6.65
C VAL A 148 -2.40 5.85 -5.88
N ILE A 149 -3.37 6.73 -5.68
CA ILE A 149 -4.59 6.47 -4.93
C ILE A 149 -5.45 5.40 -5.60
N LEU A 150 -5.62 5.49 -6.93
CA LEU A 150 -6.36 4.49 -7.69
C LEU A 150 -5.71 3.10 -7.58
N LYS A 151 -4.39 3.01 -7.75
CA LYS A 151 -3.65 1.76 -7.64
C LYS A 151 -3.70 1.19 -6.21
N TYR A 152 -3.62 2.05 -5.20
CA TYR A 152 -3.72 1.65 -3.80
C TYR A 152 -5.06 0.95 -3.55
N ASN A 153 -6.17 1.58 -3.92
CA ASN A 153 -7.52 1.04 -3.74
C ASN A 153 -7.79 -0.23 -4.57
N ARG A 154 -7.32 -0.26 -5.83
CA ARG A 154 -7.56 -1.39 -6.75
C ARG A 154 -6.59 -2.55 -6.56
N GLY A 155 -5.54 -2.33 -5.77
CA GLY A 155 -4.49 -3.31 -5.47
C GLY A 155 -3.38 -3.37 -6.52
N ILE A 156 -2.30 -4.04 -6.11
CA ILE A 156 -1.02 -4.13 -6.83
C ILE A 156 -1.14 -4.67 -8.28
N ASN A 157 -2.15 -5.49 -8.55
CA ASN A 157 -2.38 -6.13 -9.86
C ASN A 157 -3.11 -5.23 -10.86
N TYR A 158 -3.69 -4.13 -10.40
CA TYR A 158 -4.47 -3.27 -11.27
C TYR A 158 -3.54 -2.51 -12.21
N ARG A 159 -3.79 -2.59 -13.52
CA ARG A 159 -3.06 -1.78 -14.50
C ARG A 159 -3.75 -0.42 -14.60
N VAL A 160 -3.07 0.62 -14.11
CA VAL A 160 -3.57 1.99 -14.21
C VAL A 160 -3.50 2.44 -15.67
N PRO A 161 -4.61 2.93 -16.27
CA PRO A 161 -4.60 3.50 -17.61
C PRO A 161 -3.68 4.72 -17.71
N SER A 162 -3.04 4.90 -18.87
CA SER A 162 -2.23 6.09 -19.16
C SER A 162 -3.12 7.25 -19.60
N LEU A 163 -3.91 7.78 -18.67
CA LEU A 163 -4.87 8.86 -18.89
C LEU A 163 -4.53 10.10 -18.04
N ASN A 164 -5.02 11.27 -18.45
CA ASN A 164 -5.02 12.46 -17.59
C ASN A 164 -6.05 12.31 -16.45
N THR A 165 -6.01 13.17 -15.44
CA THR A 165 -6.86 13.00 -14.24
C THR A 165 -8.35 13.04 -14.55
N SER A 166 -8.80 13.95 -15.40
CA SER A 166 -10.22 14.04 -15.79
C SER A 166 -10.69 12.78 -16.51
N GLU A 167 -9.93 12.32 -17.50
CA GLU A 167 -10.20 11.08 -18.22
C GLU A 167 -10.15 9.85 -17.30
N LEU A 168 -9.22 9.82 -16.34
CA LEU A 168 -9.08 8.72 -15.39
C LEU A 168 -10.32 8.63 -14.49
N ILE A 169 -10.81 9.76 -13.98
CA ILE A 169 -12.04 9.83 -13.19
C ILE A 169 -13.24 9.38 -14.03
N ASP A 170 -13.34 9.83 -15.28
CA ASP A 170 -14.47 9.50 -16.15
C ASP A 170 -14.50 8.00 -16.49
N ASN A 171 -13.34 7.42 -16.80
CA ASN A 171 -13.18 6.01 -17.20
C ASN A 171 -13.18 5.02 -16.03
N THR A 172 -13.03 5.46 -14.77
CA THR A 172 -13.03 4.56 -13.62
C THR A 172 -14.44 4.04 -13.31
N THR A 173 -14.82 2.86 -13.79
CA THR A 173 -16.20 2.35 -13.62
C THR A 173 -16.57 2.02 -12.16
N SER A 174 -15.59 1.84 -11.27
CA SER A 174 -15.82 1.59 -9.84
C SER A 174 -16.18 2.90 -9.13
N ILE A 175 -17.43 3.00 -8.65
CA ILE A 175 -17.92 4.13 -7.84
C ILE A 175 -17.04 4.32 -6.59
N GLU A 176 -16.62 3.23 -5.96
CA GLU A 176 -15.72 3.25 -4.82
C GLU A 176 -14.38 3.90 -5.16
N ALA A 177 -13.74 3.48 -6.25
CA ALA A 177 -12.49 4.09 -6.71
C ALA A 177 -12.65 5.57 -7.13
N LYS A 178 -13.76 5.94 -7.80
CA LYS A 178 -14.06 7.36 -8.09
C LYS A 178 -14.16 8.17 -6.80
N ASN A 179 -14.93 7.70 -5.83
CA ASN A 179 -15.07 8.36 -4.53
C ASN A 179 -13.74 8.44 -3.79
N TYR A 180 -12.88 7.45 -3.95
CA TYR A 180 -11.55 7.41 -3.34
C TYR A 180 -10.62 8.48 -3.95
N ILE A 181 -10.61 8.64 -5.27
CA ILE A 181 -9.90 9.74 -5.96
C ILE A 181 -10.47 11.10 -5.54
N LEU A 182 -11.79 11.25 -5.49
CA LEU A 182 -12.43 12.51 -5.10
C LEU A 182 -12.17 12.89 -3.63
N LYS A 183 -12.15 11.92 -2.71
CA LYS A 183 -11.83 12.13 -1.28
C LYS A 183 -10.36 12.51 -1.08
N GLY A 184 -9.45 11.94 -1.86
CA GLY A 184 -8.01 12.21 -1.75
C GLY A 184 -7.54 13.46 -2.49
N THR A 185 -8.03 13.68 -3.72
CA THR A 185 -7.45 14.62 -4.71
C THR A 185 -8.47 15.51 -5.44
N GLY A 186 -9.78 15.42 -5.14
CA GLY A 186 -10.78 16.32 -5.75
C GLY A 186 -10.73 17.75 -5.18
N LYS A 187 -11.63 18.64 -5.65
CA LYS A 187 -11.78 20.07 -5.28
C LYS A 187 -11.93 20.40 -3.77
N TYR A 188 -11.90 19.38 -2.91
CA TYR A 188 -11.91 19.45 -1.44
C TYR A 188 -11.05 18.34 -0.80
N GLY A 189 -10.13 17.75 -1.58
CA GLY A 189 -9.31 16.60 -1.21
C GLY A 189 -8.06 17.02 -0.44
N MET A 190 -7.60 16.15 0.46
CA MET A 190 -6.49 16.45 1.36
C MET A 190 -5.12 16.63 0.65
N LEU A 191 -4.99 16.19 -0.61
CA LEU A 191 -3.72 16.09 -1.34
C LEU A 191 -3.61 17.03 -2.54
N GLU A 192 -4.62 17.86 -2.82
CA GLU A 192 -4.58 18.90 -3.86
C GLU A 192 -3.53 19.98 -3.56
N THR A 193 -3.04 20.05 -2.31
CA THR A 193 -2.07 21.04 -1.80
C THR A 193 -0.59 20.64 -1.95
N LEU A 194 -0.26 19.52 -2.60
CA LEU A 194 1.14 19.12 -2.88
C LEU A 194 1.62 19.58 -4.27
N ALA A 195 1.43 20.87 -4.57
CA ALA A 195 2.00 21.55 -5.74
C ALA A 195 3.19 22.43 -5.34
#